data_AF-A0A1E3X6L2-F1
#
_entry.id   AF-A0A1E3X6L2-F1
#
_cell.length_a   1.000
_cell.length_b   1.000
_cell.length_c   1.000
_cell.angle_alpha   90.00
_cell.angle_beta   90.00
_cell.angle_gamma   90.00
#
_symmetry.space_group_name_H-M   'P 1'
#
loop_
_entity.id
_entity.type
_entity.pdbx_description
1 polymer ?
#
loop_
_entity_poly.entity_id
_entity_poly.type
_entity_poly.pdbx_seq_one_letter_code
_entity_poly.pdbx_strand_id
1 'polypeptide(L)'
;MSKKILEALDGFYRCHIASPTIITVHADGRDNAMSAVWHSTLSFKPPLCGVSISPDRDTHNLILDTKEFALNFLPLKKAELIAQVGGCHWSKVDKFKCFNIETEPPRKIKSPILKDAYAAYECKLFDHHTYGDHEWFVGEVVAVHTEDGLFKDGVLDLQRVKLALYLGSDKYITASSEEVRYLNRKEYGKG
;
A
#
# COMPACT_ATOMS: atom_id res chain seq x y z
N MET A 1 23.13 8.25 -20.86
CA MET A 1 22.64 9.62 -20.54
C MET A 1 23.42 10.15 -19.35
N SER A 2 23.88 11.41 -19.38
CA SER A 2 24.52 12.05 -18.23
C SER A 2 23.49 12.36 -17.15
N LYS A 3 23.86 12.21 -15.88
CA LYS A 3 22.96 12.52 -14.75
C LYS A 3 22.81 14.04 -14.64
N LYS A 4 21.58 14.53 -14.57
CA LYS A 4 21.29 15.91 -14.14
C LYS A 4 21.31 15.94 -12.61
N ILE A 5 22.07 16.87 -12.02
CA ILE A 5 22.07 17.10 -10.56
C ILE A 5 20.94 18.08 -10.27
N LEU A 6 20.05 17.73 -9.34
CA LEU A 6 19.00 18.62 -8.84
C LEU A 6 19.45 19.14 -7.47
N GLU A 7 19.71 20.45 -7.37
CA GLU A 7 20.03 21.10 -6.09
C GLU A 7 18.77 21.62 -5.37
N ALA A 8 17.69 21.84 -6.12
CA ALA A 8 16.34 22.00 -5.58
C ALA A 8 15.69 20.62 -5.41
N LEU A 9 15.31 20.27 -4.18
CA LEU A 9 14.85 18.93 -3.80
C LEU A 9 13.32 18.76 -3.91
N ASP A 10 12.62 19.77 -4.40
CA ASP A 10 11.17 19.87 -4.58
C ASP A 10 10.68 18.86 -5.64
N GLY A 11 10.68 17.58 -5.29
CA GLY A 11 10.38 16.48 -6.21
C GLY A 11 11.35 15.32 -6.19
N PHE A 12 12.28 15.23 -5.22
CA PHE A 12 13.16 14.06 -5.10
C PHE A 12 12.36 12.73 -5.06
N TYR A 13 11.17 12.76 -4.45
CA TYR A 13 10.25 11.63 -4.35
C TYR A 13 9.73 11.13 -5.71
N ARG A 14 9.85 11.91 -6.80
CA ARG A 14 9.41 11.49 -8.15
C ARG A 14 10.22 10.33 -8.71
N CYS A 15 11.40 10.05 -8.14
CA CYS A 15 12.17 8.85 -8.47
C CYS A 15 11.65 7.58 -7.77
N HIS A 16 10.70 7.71 -6.83
CA HIS A 16 10.13 6.58 -6.11
C HIS A 16 8.89 6.05 -6.82
N ILE A 17 9.10 5.07 -7.71
CA ILE A 17 8.04 4.32 -8.38
C ILE A 17 7.77 3.06 -7.58
N ALA A 18 6.55 2.93 -7.05
CA ALA A 18 6.14 1.76 -6.29
C ALA A 18 4.66 1.45 -6.53
N SER A 19 4.26 0.25 -6.11
CA SER A 19 2.84 -0.10 -6.11
C SER A 19 2.13 0.65 -4.99
N PRO A 20 1.02 1.36 -5.26
CA PRO A 20 0.23 1.98 -4.20
C PRO A 20 -0.48 0.92 -3.37
N THR A 21 -0.67 1.20 -2.08
CA THR A 21 -1.58 0.47 -1.21
C THR A 21 -2.76 1.37 -0.83
N ILE A 22 -3.94 0.79 -0.63
CA ILE A 22 -5.07 1.47 0.01
C ILE A 22 -5.09 1.08 1.48
N ILE A 23 -4.88 2.06 2.34
CA ILE A 23 -4.99 1.94 3.79
C ILE A 23 -6.45 2.07 4.16
N THR A 24 -6.98 1.08 4.88
CA THR A 24 -8.32 1.13 5.46
C THR A 24 -8.26 1.16 6.98
N VAL A 25 -9.17 1.93 7.59
CA VAL A 25 -9.29 2.06 9.05
C VAL A 25 -10.77 2.09 9.44
N HIS A 26 -11.18 1.27 10.40
CA HIS A 26 -12.52 1.33 10.97
C HIS A 26 -12.52 2.12 12.28
N ALA A 27 -13.31 3.20 12.35
CA ALA A 27 -13.47 4.01 13.55
C ALA A 27 -14.90 4.54 13.69
N ASP A 28 -15.42 4.59 14.91
CA ASP A 28 -16.74 5.15 15.23
C ASP A 28 -17.88 4.66 14.31
N GLY A 29 -17.86 3.36 13.97
CA GLY A 29 -18.87 2.72 13.12
C GLY A 29 -18.77 3.07 11.63
N ARG A 30 -17.66 3.67 11.19
CA ARG A 30 -17.42 4.08 9.80
C ARG A 30 -16.03 3.66 9.30
N ASP A 31 -15.94 3.29 8.02
CA ASP A 31 -14.72 2.82 7.37
C ASP A 31 -14.02 3.86 6.49
N ASN A 32 -12.78 4.26 6.81
CA ASN A 32 -11.99 5.18 5.99
C ASN A 32 -11.06 4.45 5.03
N ALA A 33 -10.75 5.10 3.90
CA ALA A 33 -9.79 4.62 2.91
C ALA A 33 -8.90 5.77 2.42
N MET A 34 -7.61 5.50 2.23
CA MET A 34 -6.63 6.43 1.63
C MET A 34 -5.60 5.63 0.85
N SER A 35 -5.16 6.11 -0.31
CA SER A 35 -4.02 5.53 -1.02
C SER A 35 -2.68 6.12 -0.55
N ALA A 36 -1.65 5.27 -0.44
CA ALA A 36 -0.28 5.69 -0.24
C ALA A 36 0.68 4.88 -1.09
N VAL A 37 1.70 5.54 -1.62
CA VAL A 37 2.82 4.90 -2.34
C VAL A 37 4.00 4.68 -1.41
N TRP A 38 4.18 5.53 -0.40
CA TRP A 38 5.30 5.46 0.53
C TRP A 38 5.05 4.42 1.62
N HIS A 39 5.28 3.16 1.29
CA HIS A 39 5.22 2.02 2.21
C HIS A 39 6.36 1.04 1.94
N SER A 40 6.66 0.18 2.91
CA SER A 40 7.71 -0.84 2.77
C SER A 40 7.48 -2.02 3.72
N THR A 41 8.06 -3.17 3.38
CA THR A 41 8.31 -4.25 4.36
C THR A 41 9.52 -3.86 5.22
N LEU A 42 9.48 -4.17 6.52
CA LEU A 42 10.48 -3.75 7.50
C LEU A 42 11.18 -4.91 8.21
N SER A 43 10.45 -5.99 8.54
CA SER A 43 11.02 -7.11 9.28
C SER A 43 10.33 -8.43 8.92
N PHE A 44 11.10 -9.52 8.96
CA PHE A 44 10.60 -10.88 8.80
C PHE A 44 10.07 -11.46 10.13
N LYS A 45 10.74 -11.18 11.25
CA LYS A 45 10.35 -11.69 12.59
C LYS A 45 10.64 -10.63 13.68
N PRO A 46 9.61 -10.01 14.29
CA PRO A 46 8.18 -10.13 13.93
C PRO A 46 7.92 -9.61 12.50
N PRO A 47 6.82 -10.03 11.85
CA PRO A 47 6.48 -9.55 10.51
C PRO A 47 6.02 -8.09 10.58
N LEU A 48 6.84 -7.16 10.10
CA LEU A 48 6.56 -5.73 10.17
C LEU A 48 6.51 -5.12 8.76
N CYS A 49 5.54 -4.23 8.55
CA CYS A 49 5.50 -3.29 7.43
C CYS A 49 5.38 -1.86 7.94
N GLY A 50 5.61 -0.87 7.09
CA GLY A 50 5.34 0.52 7.45
C GLY A 50 4.81 1.35 6.31
N VAL A 51 4.15 2.43 6.66
CA VAL A 51 3.53 3.39 5.73
C VAL A 51 3.74 4.82 6.25
N SER A 52 4.15 5.71 5.35
CA SER A 52 4.35 7.13 5.63
C SER A 52 3.05 7.88 5.34
N ILE A 53 2.50 8.57 6.35
CA ILE A 53 1.22 9.28 6.25
C ILE A 53 1.40 10.70 6.77
N SER A 54 0.94 11.68 6.00
CA SER A 54 0.93 13.09 6.43
C SER A 54 -0.14 13.30 7.52
N PRO A 55 0.15 14.11 8.57
CA PRO A 55 -0.83 14.48 9.59
C PRO A 55 -2.11 15.14 9.05
N ASP A 56 -2.08 15.70 7.84
CA ASP A 56 -3.24 16.31 7.18
C ASP A 56 -4.27 15.28 6.68
N ARG A 57 -3.93 13.99 6.74
CA ARG A 57 -4.81 12.89 6.32
C ARG A 57 -5.57 12.37 7.52
N ASP A 58 -6.90 12.29 7.41
CA ASP A 58 -7.74 11.75 8.49
C ASP A 58 -7.29 10.36 8.95
N THR A 59 -6.78 9.53 8.02
CA THR A 59 -6.19 8.21 8.30
C THR A 59 -5.11 8.24 9.38
N HIS A 60 -4.33 9.33 9.48
CA HIS A 60 -3.28 9.51 10.47
C HIS A 60 -3.82 9.37 11.90
N ASN A 61 -4.78 10.23 12.26
CA ASN A 61 -5.36 10.23 13.60
C ASN A 61 -6.18 8.97 13.85
N LEU A 62 -6.87 8.48 12.82
CA LEU A 62 -7.65 7.24 12.92
C LEU A 62 -6.76 6.03 13.28
N ILE A 63 -5.53 5.93 12.75
CA ILE A 63 -4.59 4.86 13.11
C ILE A 63 -4.13 5.01 14.56
N LEU A 64 -3.82 6.23 15.01
CA LEU A 64 -3.41 6.49 16.39
C LEU A 64 -4.51 6.10 17.40
N ASP A 65 -5.76 6.44 17.07
CA ASP A 65 -6.93 6.18 17.92
C ASP A 65 -7.29 4.69 17.97
N THR A 66 -7.34 4.04 16.81
CA THR A 66 -7.82 2.66 16.68
C THR A 66 -6.74 1.61 16.88
N LYS A 67 -5.48 1.97 16.62
CA LYS A 67 -4.29 1.09 16.62
C LYS A 67 -4.40 -0.10 15.66
N GLU A 68 -5.28 -0.01 14.67
CA GLU A 68 -5.57 -1.07 13.70
C GLU A 68 -5.77 -0.50 12.29
N PHE A 69 -5.12 -1.09 11.30
CA PHE A 69 -5.28 -0.69 9.90
C PHE A 69 -5.03 -1.88 8.98
N ALA A 70 -5.56 -1.82 7.76
CA ALA A 70 -5.20 -2.78 6.72
C ALA A 70 -4.52 -2.10 5.54
N LEU A 71 -3.55 -2.78 4.93
CA LEU A 71 -2.92 -2.39 3.68
C LEU A 71 -3.46 -3.26 2.56
N ASN A 72 -4.15 -2.67 1.58
CA ASN A 72 -4.83 -3.39 0.49
C ASN A 72 -4.14 -3.10 -0.84
N PHE A 73 -3.62 -4.14 -1.50
CA PHE A 73 -2.94 -4.02 -2.78
C PHE A 73 -3.89 -4.35 -3.93
N LEU A 74 -4.13 -3.37 -4.80
CA LEU A 74 -5.11 -3.48 -5.88
C LEU A 74 -4.42 -3.59 -7.25
N PRO A 75 -5.05 -4.29 -8.21
CA PRO A 75 -4.53 -4.41 -9.57
C PRO A 75 -4.70 -3.08 -10.35
N LEU A 76 -3.95 -2.93 -11.45
CA LEU A 76 -3.98 -1.75 -12.33
C LEU A 76 -5.39 -1.41 -12.83
N LYS A 77 -6.25 -2.41 -13.07
CA LYS A 77 -7.66 -2.19 -13.48
C LYS A 77 -8.48 -1.38 -12.46
N LYS A 78 -7.97 -1.21 -11.23
CA LYS A 78 -8.56 -0.40 -10.15
C LYS A 78 -7.79 0.91 -9.90
N ALA A 79 -6.95 1.35 -10.84
CA ALA A 79 -6.21 2.62 -10.73
C ALA A 79 -7.12 3.83 -10.46
N GLU A 80 -8.33 3.83 -11.03
CA GLU A 80 -9.31 4.88 -10.78
C GLU A 80 -9.72 4.92 -9.30
N LEU A 81 -10.07 3.78 -8.70
CA LEU A 81 -10.40 3.70 -7.27
C LEU A 81 -9.22 4.11 -6.40
N ILE A 82 -8.01 3.65 -6.73
CA ILE A 82 -6.77 4.03 -6.02
C ILE A 82 -6.59 5.56 -6.02
N ALA A 83 -6.83 6.23 -7.14
CA ALA A 83 -6.76 7.68 -7.25
C ALA A 83 -7.89 8.38 -6.46
N GLN A 84 -9.13 7.89 -6.60
CA GLN A 84 -10.33 8.46 -5.95
C GLN A 84 -10.18 8.52 -4.43
N VAL A 85 -9.72 7.44 -3.78
CA VAL A 85 -9.59 7.40 -2.32
C VAL A 85 -8.49 8.32 -1.77
N GLY A 86 -7.48 8.66 -2.58
CA GLY A 86 -6.40 9.60 -2.22
C GLY A 86 -6.76 11.08 -2.39
N GLY A 87 -7.75 11.38 -3.24
CA GLY A 87 -8.14 12.75 -3.60
C GLY A 87 -9.22 13.38 -2.73
N CYS A 88 -9.79 12.66 -1.76
CA CYS A 88 -10.90 13.15 -0.93
C CYS A 88 -10.65 12.92 0.57
N HIS A 89 -11.32 13.72 1.40
CA HIS A 89 -11.21 13.65 2.87
C HIS A 89 -12.35 12.86 3.49
N TRP A 90 -12.03 12.13 4.57
CA TRP A 90 -12.94 11.30 5.35
C TRP A 90 -14.11 12.09 5.93
N SER A 91 -13.82 13.28 6.43
CA SER A 91 -14.79 14.18 7.07
C SER A 91 -15.87 14.70 6.13
N LYS A 92 -15.67 14.60 4.80
CA LYS A 92 -16.54 15.22 3.79
C LYS A 92 -17.39 14.22 3.02
N VAL A 93 -16.92 12.99 2.84
CA VAL A 93 -17.55 12.00 1.96
C VAL A 93 -17.42 10.61 2.58
N ASP A 94 -18.54 9.89 2.63
CA ASP A 94 -18.52 8.44 2.81
C ASP A 94 -17.97 7.79 1.53
N LYS A 95 -16.65 7.56 1.50
CA LYS A 95 -15.93 7.07 0.33
C LYS A 95 -16.38 5.67 -0.09
N PHE A 96 -16.76 4.83 0.87
CA PHE A 96 -17.18 3.46 0.60
C PHE A 96 -18.50 3.45 -0.17
N LYS A 97 -19.45 4.28 0.28
CA LYS A 97 -20.70 4.47 -0.44
C LYS A 97 -20.51 5.21 -1.76
N CYS A 98 -19.69 6.27 -1.79
CA CYS A 98 -19.51 7.10 -2.98
C CYS A 98 -18.82 6.37 -4.14
N PHE A 99 -17.86 5.50 -3.83
CA PHE A 99 -17.07 4.77 -4.85
C PHE A 99 -17.45 3.28 -4.95
N ASN A 100 -18.56 2.88 -4.32
CA ASN A 100 -19.04 1.48 -4.29
C ASN A 100 -17.94 0.49 -3.89
N ILE A 101 -17.23 0.79 -2.81
CA ILE A 101 -16.13 -0.04 -2.31
C ILE A 101 -16.73 -1.26 -1.61
N GLU A 102 -16.52 -2.43 -2.19
CA GLU A 102 -16.88 -3.70 -1.56
C GLU A 102 -15.79 -4.19 -0.61
N THR A 103 -16.20 -4.78 0.51
CA THR A 103 -15.29 -5.27 1.55
C THR A 103 -15.48 -6.75 1.84
N GLU A 104 -14.46 -7.34 2.44
CA GLU A 104 -14.44 -8.67 3.02
C GLU A 104 -14.18 -8.58 4.53
N PRO A 105 -14.72 -9.53 5.33
CA PRO A 105 -14.57 -9.49 6.76
C PRO A 105 -13.10 -9.73 7.19
N PRO A 106 -12.51 -8.85 8.02
CA PRO A 106 -11.19 -9.10 8.61
C PRO A 106 -11.24 -10.27 9.62
N ARG A 107 -10.06 -10.78 9.98
CA ARG A 107 -9.89 -11.94 10.87
C ARG A 107 -9.36 -11.59 12.26
N LYS A 108 -8.52 -10.56 12.37
CA LYS A 108 -7.71 -10.21 13.55
C LYS A 108 -7.79 -8.73 13.94
N ILE A 109 -8.32 -7.88 13.07
CA ILE A 109 -8.58 -6.45 13.31
C ILE A 109 -10.04 -6.08 12.95
N LYS A 110 -10.43 -4.82 13.17
CA LYS A 110 -11.73 -4.28 12.76
C LYS A 110 -11.73 -3.61 11.39
N SER A 111 -10.59 -3.09 10.95
CA SER A 111 -10.46 -2.37 9.69
C SER A 111 -10.75 -3.29 8.49
N PRO A 112 -11.55 -2.84 7.49
CA PRO A 112 -12.06 -3.72 6.45
C PRO A 112 -10.99 -4.11 5.44
N ILE A 113 -11.11 -5.31 4.87
CA ILE A 113 -10.32 -5.75 3.71
C ILE A 113 -11.09 -5.40 2.44
N LEU A 114 -10.41 -4.91 1.41
CA LEU A 114 -11.05 -4.60 0.13
C LEU A 114 -11.19 -5.86 -0.72
N LYS A 115 -12.40 -6.15 -1.19
CA LYS A 115 -12.69 -7.33 -2.03
C LYS A 115 -11.92 -7.35 -3.36
N ASP A 116 -11.59 -6.16 -3.87
CA ASP A 116 -10.81 -6.00 -5.10
C ASP A 116 -9.29 -6.16 -4.90
N ALA A 117 -8.81 -6.33 -3.65
CA ALA A 117 -7.40 -6.48 -3.36
C ALA A 117 -6.92 -7.90 -3.71
N TYR A 118 -5.82 -8.00 -4.46
CA TYR A 118 -5.19 -9.30 -4.74
C TYR A 118 -4.33 -9.79 -3.55
N ALA A 119 -3.94 -8.86 -2.69
CA ALA A 119 -3.30 -9.12 -1.41
C ALA A 119 -3.70 -8.05 -0.41
N ALA A 120 -3.85 -8.41 0.87
CA ALA A 120 -4.04 -7.44 1.94
C ALA A 120 -3.37 -7.89 3.24
N TYR A 121 -2.91 -6.92 4.03
CA TYR A 121 -2.33 -7.14 5.36
C TYR A 121 -3.26 -6.57 6.42
N GLU A 122 -3.57 -7.36 7.44
CA GLU A 122 -4.15 -6.86 8.68
C GLU A 122 -3.02 -6.46 9.62
N CYS A 123 -3.00 -5.20 10.04
CA CYS A 123 -1.92 -4.63 10.84
C CYS A 123 -2.43 -4.10 12.17
N LYS A 124 -1.69 -4.43 13.24
CA LYS A 124 -1.79 -3.74 14.52
C LYS A 124 -0.66 -2.74 14.64
N LEU A 125 -0.94 -1.54 15.13
CA LEU A 125 0.07 -0.50 15.32
C LEU A 125 1.13 -1.00 16.30
N PHE A 126 2.36 -1.15 15.80
CA PHE A 126 3.52 -1.62 16.54
C PHE A 126 4.36 -0.46 17.07
N ASP A 127 4.60 0.55 16.23
CA ASP A 127 5.35 1.76 16.57
C ASP A 127 4.99 2.88 15.59
N HIS A 128 5.30 4.13 15.92
CA HIS A 128 5.24 5.24 14.97
C HIS A 128 6.26 6.33 15.30
N HIS A 129 6.75 7.01 14.27
CA HIS A 129 7.68 8.11 14.46
C HIS A 129 7.51 9.19 13.38
N THR A 130 7.56 10.46 13.78
CA THR A 130 7.51 11.59 12.86
C THR A 130 8.87 11.83 12.21
N TYR A 131 8.90 11.81 10.88
CA TYR A 131 10.07 12.12 10.05
C TYR A 131 9.75 13.33 9.15
N GLY A 132 10.10 14.53 9.63
CA GLY A 132 9.82 15.77 8.90
C GLY A 132 8.32 16.09 8.88
N ASP A 133 7.72 16.05 7.70
CA ASP A 133 6.30 16.40 7.46
C ASP A 133 5.36 15.18 7.40
N HIS A 134 5.89 13.97 7.59
CA HIS A 134 5.12 12.73 7.64
C HIS A 134 5.42 11.93 8.90
N GLU A 135 4.45 11.13 9.33
CA GLU A 135 4.64 10.10 10.34
C GLU A 135 4.77 8.73 9.66
N TRP A 136 5.78 7.98 10.07
CA TRP A 136 5.98 6.61 9.66
C TRP A 136 5.32 5.67 10.66
N PHE A 137 4.21 5.06 10.26
CA PHE A 137 3.49 4.07 11.04
C PHE A 137 4.05 2.68 10.77
N VAL A 138 4.43 1.95 11.82
CA VAL A 138 4.87 0.57 11.76
C VAL A 138 3.72 -0.34 12.19
N GLY A 139 3.32 -1.25 11.31
CA GLY A 139 2.31 -2.26 11.57
C GLY A 139 2.92 -3.64 11.75
N GLU A 140 2.55 -4.33 12.83
CA GLU A 140 2.73 -5.78 12.94
C GLU A 140 1.65 -6.49 12.12
N VAL A 141 2.08 -7.26 11.12
CA VAL A 141 1.19 -8.00 10.23
C VAL A 141 0.67 -9.24 10.95
N VAL A 142 -0.61 -9.23 11.33
CA VAL A 142 -1.26 -10.30 12.10
C VAL A 142 -2.09 -11.26 11.26
N ALA A 143 -2.40 -10.89 10.01
CA ALA A 143 -2.97 -11.76 8.99
C ALA A 143 -2.65 -11.25 7.58
N VAL A 144 -2.61 -12.17 6.61
CA VAL A 144 -2.45 -11.87 5.18
C VAL A 144 -3.59 -12.53 4.42
N HIS A 145 -4.24 -11.76 3.54
CA HIS A 145 -5.26 -12.22 2.61
C HIS A 145 -4.65 -12.27 1.21
N THR A 146 -4.82 -13.37 0.49
CA THR A 146 -4.43 -13.50 -0.92
C THR A 146 -5.09 -14.74 -1.54
N GLU A 147 -5.10 -14.83 -2.86
CA GLU A 147 -5.62 -15.99 -3.58
C GLU A 147 -4.62 -17.15 -3.59
N ASP A 148 -5.12 -18.38 -3.45
CA ASP A 148 -4.31 -19.59 -3.56
C ASP A 148 -3.55 -19.65 -4.90
N GLY A 149 -2.27 -19.98 -4.81
CA GLY A 149 -1.37 -20.09 -5.96
C GLY A 149 -1.10 -18.78 -6.70
N LEU A 150 -1.50 -17.61 -6.16
CA LEU A 150 -1.15 -16.31 -6.75
C LEU A 150 0.34 -16.03 -6.63
N PHE A 151 0.94 -16.44 -5.53
CA PHE A 151 2.38 -16.43 -5.33
C PHE A 151 2.93 -17.86 -5.47
N LYS A 152 3.82 -18.07 -6.45
CA LYS A 152 4.52 -19.34 -6.68
C LYS A 152 5.99 -19.14 -6.34
N ASP A 153 6.50 -19.91 -5.39
CA ASP A 153 7.88 -19.77 -4.88
C ASP A 153 8.22 -18.34 -4.43
N GLY A 154 7.24 -17.63 -3.86
CA GLY A 154 7.37 -16.24 -3.42
C GLY A 154 7.30 -15.20 -4.54
N VAL A 155 7.00 -15.60 -5.78
CA VAL A 155 6.89 -14.72 -6.95
C VAL A 155 5.42 -14.54 -7.33
N LEU A 156 5.01 -13.28 -7.51
CA LEU A 156 3.67 -12.92 -7.97
C LEU A 156 3.45 -13.35 -9.43
N ASP A 157 2.33 -14.02 -9.70
CA ASP A 157 1.91 -14.40 -11.05
C ASP A 157 1.34 -13.17 -11.82
N LEU A 158 2.20 -12.54 -12.63
CA LEU A 158 1.87 -11.35 -13.43
C LEU A 158 0.91 -11.62 -14.62
N GLN A 159 0.58 -12.89 -14.89
CA GLN A 159 -0.49 -13.23 -15.82
C GLN A 159 -1.86 -13.09 -15.15
N ARG A 160 -1.95 -13.42 -13.86
CA ARG A 160 -3.17 -13.30 -13.05
C ARG A 160 -3.42 -11.87 -12.57
N VAL A 161 -2.35 -11.14 -12.21
CA VAL A 161 -2.45 -9.79 -11.66
C VAL A 161 -1.58 -8.80 -12.45
N LYS A 162 -2.21 -7.74 -12.96
CA LYS A 162 -1.49 -6.56 -13.46
C LYS A 162 -1.23 -5.62 -12.29
N LEU A 163 0.02 -5.51 -11.87
CA LEU A 163 0.43 -4.68 -10.75
C LEU A 163 0.21 -3.20 -11.10
N ALA A 164 -0.48 -2.44 -10.24
CA ALA A 164 -0.48 -0.99 -10.37
C ALA A 164 0.87 -0.45 -9.89
N LEU A 165 1.57 0.34 -10.70
CA LEU A 165 2.77 1.09 -10.35
C LEU A 165 2.52 2.57 -10.57
N TYR A 166 2.68 3.39 -9.54
CA TYR A 166 2.46 4.84 -9.63
C TYR A 166 3.70 5.57 -10.13
N LEU A 167 3.54 6.37 -11.19
CA LEU A 167 4.62 7.15 -11.81
C LEU A 167 4.65 8.62 -11.35
N GLY A 168 3.67 9.06 -10.57
CA GLY A 168 3.44 10.49 -10.29
C GLY A 168 2.39 11.11 -11.22
N SER A 169 1.76 12.18 -10.75
CA SER A 169 0.75 12.94 -11.51
C SER A 169 -0.37 12.07 -12.08
N ASP A 170 -0.92 11.19 -11.24
CA ASP A 170 -2.05 10.30 -11.55
C ASP A 170 -1.82 9.33 -12.71
N LYS A 171 -0.55 9.10 -13.06
CA LYS A 171 -0.15 8.12 -14.07
C LYS A 171 0.22 6.81 -13.41
N TYR A 172 -0.32 5.73 -13.97
CA TYR A 172 -0.05 4.37 -13.54
C TYR A 172 0.43 3.52 -14.71
N ILE A 173 1.28 2.54 -14.42
CA ILE A 173 1.74 1.52 -15.36
C ILE A 173 1.68 0.14 -14.70
N THR A 174 1.87 -0.93 -15.46
CA THR A 174 2.09 -2.29 -14.94
C THR A 174 3.39 -2.86 -15.48
N ALA A 175 3.98 -3.80 -14.74
CA ALA A 175 5.05 -4.63 -15.26
C ALA A 175 4.54 -5.53 -16.41
N SER A 176 5.38 -5.75 -17.41
CA SER A 176 5.16 -6.77 -18.44
C SER A 176 5.59 -8.14 -17.92
N SER A 177 4.74 -9.14 -18.11
CA SER A 177 5.09 -10.54 -17.81
C SER A 177 6.12 -11.11 -18.79
N GLU A 178 6.33 -10.47 -19.95
CA GLU A 178 7.26 -10.91 -20.98
C GLU A 178 8.71 -10.50 -20.71
N GLU A 179 8.93 -9.54 -19.81
CA GLU A 179 10.24 -8.95 -19.52
C GLU A 179 10.84 -9.44 -18.19
N VAL A 180 10.31 -10.52 -17.62
CA VAL A 180 10.79 -11.08 -16.35
C VAL A 180 12.17 -11.71 -16.54
N ARG A 181 13.17 -11.21 -15.81
CA ARG A 181 14.52 -11.76 -15.78
C ARG A 181 14.76 -12.54 -14.49
N TYR A 182 15.06 -13.83 -14.61
CA TYR A 182 15.54 -14.62 -13.49
C TYR A 182 17.04 -14.39 -13.28
N LEU A 183 17.44 -14.04 -12.06
CA LEU A 183 18.84 -13.82 -11.70
C LEU A 183 19.28 -14.92 -10.72
N ASN A 184 20.16 -15.81 -11.17
CA ASN A 184 20.71 -16.88 -10.34
C ASN A 184 21.78 -16.34 -9.39
N ARG A 185 21.42 -16.11 -8.11
CA ARG A 185 22.35 -15.57 -7.10
C ARG A 185 23.58 -16.44 -6.83
N LYS A 186 23.55 -17.74 -7.15
CA LYS A 186 24.73 -18.61 -7.05
C LYS A 186 25.83 -18.19 -8.02
N GLU A 187 25.46 -17.68 -9.19
CA GLU A 187 26.42 -17.15 -10.18
C GLU A 187 27.06 -15.83 -9.75
N TYR A 188 26.43 -15.12 -8.79
CA TYR A 188 26.91 -13.84 -8.26
C TYR A 188 27.60 -13.98 -6.89
N GLY A 189 27.98 -15.21 -6.50
CA GLY A 189 28.86 -15.44 -5.35
C GLY A 189 28.17 -15.62 -3.99
N LYS A 190 26.88 -15.99 -3.95
CA LYS A 190 26.24 -16.45 -2.71
C LYS A 190 25.88 -17.94 -2.81
N GLY A 191 26.74 -18.77 -2.24
CA GLY A 191 26.40 -20.11 -1.74
C GLY A 191 25.73 -20.01 -0.38
#